data_AF-A0A0R1LYJ3-F1
#
_entry.id   AF-A0A0R1LYJ3-F1
#
_cell.length_a   1.000
_cell.length_b   1.000
_cell.length_c   1.000
_cell.angle_alpha   90.00
_cell.angle_beta   90.00
_cell.angle_gamma   90.00
#
_symmetry.space_group_name_H-M   'P 1'
#
loop_
_entity.id
_entity.type
_entity.pdbx_description
1 polymer ?
#
loop_
_entity_poly.entity_id
_entity_poly.type
_entity_poly.pdbx_seq_one_letter_code
_entity_poly.pdbx_strand_id
1 'polypeptide(L)'
;MVAFFDIKSYLEEISMPFFAILLDIITVATYLFQTSHGSTGVYIVGLIVQVVATLLLIGWCFTFRGRKYRNGWLFGLFSATISYGIILVSAAINALVLALYVMNVMGINHVIFQR
;
A
#
# COMPACT_ATOMS: atom_id res chain seq x y z
N MET A 1 -31.86 2.70 15.79
CA MET A 1 -31.39 1.95 14.59
C MET A 1 -30.40 2.77 13.73
N VAL A 2 -30.53 4.09 13.65
CA VAL A 2 -29.64 4.97 12.85
C VAL A 2 -28.20 5.06 13.41
N ALA A 3 -28.03 5.14 14.73
CA ALA A 3 -26.69 5.26 15.34
C ALA A 3 -25.79 4.01 15.17
N PHE A 4 -26.38 2.82 15.05
CA PHE A 4 -25.61 1.56 14.90
C PHE A 4 -25.04 1.41 13.48
N PHE A 5 -25.73 1.94 12.47
CA PHE A 5 -25.27 1.94 11.08
C PHE A 5 -24.10 2.90 10.88
N ASP A 6 -24.13 4.04 11.57
CA ASP A 6 -23.08 5.05 11.53
C ASP A 6 -21.76 4.52 12.13
N ILE A 7 -21.82 3.88 13.32
CA ILE A 7 -20.64 3.28 13.97
C ILE A 7 -19.95 2.23 13.09
N LYS A 8 -20.72 1.36 12.42
CA LYS A 8 -20.14 0.33 11.54
C LYS A 8 -19.36 0.97 10.38
N SER A 9 -19.87 2.06 9.81
CA SER A 9 -19.20 2.77 8.72
C SER A 9 -17.89 3.42 9.18
N TYR A 10 -17.84 4.01 10.39
CA TYR A 10 -16.61 4.56 10.95
C TYR A 10 -15.57 3.48 11.26
N LEU A 11 -15.99 2.30 11.74
CA LEU A 11 -15.08 1.17 11.98
C LEU A 11 -14.49 0.63 10.67
N GLU A 12 -15.28 0.58 9.59
CA GLU A 12 -14.78 0.22 8.24
C GLU A 12 -13.82 1.28 7.69
N GLU A 13 -14.05 2.57 7.93
CA GLU A 13 -13.15 3.66 7.52
C GLU A 13 -11.81 3.68 8.28
N ILE A 14 -11.74 3.17 9.51
CA ILE A 14 -10.51 3.09 10.32
C ILE A 14 -9.77 1.77 10.11
N SER A 15 -10.49 0.67 9.91
CA SER A 15 -9.88 -0.66 9.73
C SER A 15 -9.10 -0.78 8.41
N MET A 16 -9.62 -0.24 7.31
CA MET A 16 -8.96 -0.30 5.99
C MET A 16 -7.57 0.38 5.95
N PRO A 17 -7.38 1.63 6.44
CA PRO A 17 -6.05 2.24 6.50
C PRO A 17 -5.13 1.54 7.51
N PHE A 18 -5.66 0.98 8.60
CA PHE A 18 -4.86 0.18 9.53
C PHE A 18 -4.28 -1.07 8.85
N PHE A 19 -5.10 -1.79 8.08
CA PHE A 19 -4.61 -2.94 7.30
C PHE A 19 -3.63 -2.55 6.20
N ALA A 20 -3.80 -1.39 5.57
CA ALA A 20 -2.84 -0.87 4.60
C ALA A 20 -1.45 -0.64 5.23
N ILE A 21 -1.40 0.02 6.39
CA ILE A 21 -0.14 0.24 7.13
C ILE A 21 0.48 -1.08 7.57
N LEU A 22 -0.32 -2.03 8.07
CA LEU A 22 0.19 -3.35 8.47
C LEU A 22 0.85 -4.07 7.28
N LEU A 23 0.24 -3.98 6.11
CA LEU A 23 0.74 -4.59 4.90
C LEU A 23 2.04 -3.90 4.40
N ASP A 24 2.16 -2.58 4.58
CA ASP A 24 3.42 -1.84 4.33
C ASP A 24 4.55 -2.31 5.26
N ILE A 25 4.25 -2.56 6.53
CA ILE A 25 5.25 -3.09 7.48
C ILE A 25 5.74 -4.48 7.02
N ILE A 26 4.84 -5.32 6.53
CA ILE A 26 5.19 -6.65 6.01
C ILE A 26 6.08 -6.54 4.77
N THR A 27 5.80 -5.63 3.84
CA THR A 27 6.62 -5.46 2.62
C THR A 27 8.02 -4.96 2.98
N VAL A 28 8.13 -4.01 3.91
CA VAL A 28 9.43 -3.54 4.44
C VAL A 28 10.19 -4.67 5.14
N ALA A 29 9.53 -5.44 6.00
CA ALA A 29 10.17 -6.57 6.70
C ALA A 29 10.68 -7.63 5.71
N THR A 30 9.89 -7.92 4.68
CA THR A 30 10.27 -8.87 3.62
C THR A 30 11.45 -8.35 2.82
N TYR A 31 11.51 -7.05 2.52
CA TYR A 31 12.67 -6.41 1.90
C TYR A 31 13.94 -6.53 2.77
N LEU A 32 13.85 -6.21 4.07
CA LEU A 32 14.99 -6.32 5.01
C LEU A 32 15.51 -7.76 5.16
N PHE A 33 14.62 -8.75 5.09
CA PHE A 33 15.00 -10.15 5.09
C PHE A 33 15.82 -10.52 3.84
N GLN A 34 15.39 -10.03 2.67
CA GLN A 34 16.05 -10.28 1.39
C GLN A 34 17.42 -9.59 1.27
N THR A 35 17.58 -8.39 1.85
CA THR A 35 18.90 -7.73 1.90
C THR A 35 19.90 -8.52 2.75
N SER A 36 19.42 -9.26 3.75
CA SER A 36 20.29 -10.01 4.67
C SER A 36 20.62 -11.44 4.19
N HIS A 37 19.72 -12.08 3.43
CA HIS A 37 19.84 -13.48 3.00
C HIS A 37 19.85 -13.63 1.47
N GLY A 38 20.49 -12.67 0.78
CA GLY A 38 20.45 -12.48 -0.68
C GLY A 38 20.78 -13.75 -1.47
N SER A 39 19.74 -14.44 -1.91
CA SER A 39 19.82 -15.54 -2.88
C SER A 39 18.75 -15.35 -3.94
N THR A 40 18.99 -15.86 -5.15
CA THR A 40 18.08 -15.73 -6.29
C THR A 40 16.66 -16.20 -5.95
N GLY A 41 16.52 -17.30 -5.20
CA GLY A 41 15.21 -17.81 -4.77
C GLY A 41 14.49 -16.87 -3.80
N VAL A 42 15.23 -16.28 -2.86
CA VAL A 42 14.69 -15.34 -1.86
C VAL A 42 14.20 -14.04 -2.52
N TYR A 43 14.90 -13.55 -3.57
CA TYR A 43 14.44 -12.39 -4.35
C TYR A 43 13.15 -12.64 -5.14
N ILE A 44 12.99 -13.85 -5.71
CA ILE A 44 11.77 -14.21 -6.44
C ILE A 44 10.58 -14.27 -5.49
N VAL A 45 10.74 -14.91 -4.32
CA VAL A 45 9.69 -14.98 -3.29
C VAL A 45 9.31 -13.57 -2.83
N GLY A 46 10.30 -12.72 -2.56
CA GLY A 46 10.07 -11.33 -2.19
C GLY A 46 9.31 -10.52 -3.24
N LEU A 47 9.65 -10.70 -4.52
CA LEU A 47 8.93 -10.07 -5.62
C LEU A 47 7.47 -10.51 -5.68
N ILE A 48 7.18 -11.81 -5.49
CA ILE A 48 5.80 -12.32 -5.44
C ILE A 48 5.03 -11.67 -4.29
N VAL A 49 5.61 -11.61 -3.09
CA VAL A 49 4.99 -10.94 -1.93
C VAL A 49 4.70 -9.47 -2.24
N GLN A 50 5.65 -8.76 -2.85
CA GLN A 50 5.49 -7.36 -3.21
C GLN A 50 4.37 -7.15 -4.24
N VAL A 51 4.26 -8.02 -5.25
CA VAL A 51 3.19 -7.98 -6.26
C VAL A 51 1.83 -8.18 -5.59
N VAL A 52 1.68 -9.23 -4.77
CA VAL A 52 0.41 -9.55 -4.09
C VAL A 52 0.00 -8.41 -3.16
N ALA A 53 0.93 -7.90 -2.36
CA ALA A 53 0.73 -6.76 -1.47
C ALA A 53 0.25 -5.51 -2.23
N THR A 54 0.92 -5.17 -3.33
CA THR A 54 0.58 -4.01 -4.16
C THR A 54 -0.81 -4.15 -4.78
N LEU A 55 -1.15 -5.33 -5.32
CA LEU A 55 -2.47 -5.59 -5.91
C LEU A 55 -3.60 -5.50 -4.88
N LEU A 56 -3.38 -5.98 -3.64
CA LEU A 56 -4.35 -5.85 -2.55
C LEU A 56 -4.60 -4.38 -2.21
N LEU A 57 -3.55 -3.57 -2.07
CA LEU A 57 -3.67 -2.13 -1.80
C LEU A 57 -4.42 -1.40 -2.92
N ILE A 58 -4.08 -1.69 -4.18
CA ILE A 58 -4.78 -1.12 -5.34
C ILE A 58 -6.26 -1.53 -5.35
N GLY A 59 -6.56 -2.81 -5.08
CA GLY A 59 -7.92 -3.30 -4.94
C GLY A 59 -8.70 -2.56 -3.86
N TRP A 60 -8.06 -2.27 -2.72
CA TRP A 60 -8.64 -1.46 -1.65
C TRP A 60 -8.85 0.00 -2.05
N CYS A 61 -7.97 0.61 -2.84
CA CYS A 61 -8.21 1.95 -3.40
C CYS A 61 -9.50 2.02 -4.22
N PHE A 62 -9.81 0.99 -5.01
CA PHE A 62 -11.05 0.96 -5.81
C PHE A 62 -12.29 0.58 -4.99
N THR A 63 -12.13 -0.36 -4.05
CA THR A 63 -13.23 -0.90 -3.23
C THR A 63 -13.63 0.02 -2.08
N PHE A 64 -12.80 1.01 -1.72
CA PHE A 64 -13.11 1.95 -0.65
C PHE A 64 -14.45 2.66 -0.90
N ARG A 65 -15.44 2.38 -0.05
CA ARG A 65 -16.83 2.89 -0.13
C ARG A 65 -17.10 4.13 0.73
N GLY A 66 -16.12 4.58 1.53
CA GLY A 66 -16.24 5.77 2.37
C GLY A 66 -16.29 7.07 1.57
N ARG A 67 -16.46 8.22 2.24
CA ARG A 67 -16.39 9.54 1.58
C ARG A 67 -14.98 9.72 0.99
N LYS A 68 -14.84 9.58 -0.34
CA LYS A 68 -13.55 9.68 -1.03
C LYS A 68 -12.98 11.10 -1.04
N TYR A 69 -13.86 12.10 -1.01
CA TYR A 69 -13.52 13.51 -1.06
C TYR A 69 -14.32 14.28 0.00
N ARG A 70 -13.63 15.05 0.84
CA ARG A 70 -14.29 16.03 1.70
C ARG A 70 -14.65 17.25 0.84
N ASN A 71 -15.88 17.76 0.99
CA ASN A 71 -16.40 18.88 0.19
C ASN A 71 -15.37 20.03 0.13
N GLY A 72 -14.91 20.38 -1.08
CA GLY A 72 -13.69 21.16 -1.33
C GLY A 72 -13.76 22.65 -0.98
N TRP A 73 -14.84 23.09 -0.35
CA TRP A 73 -15.13 24.52 -0.17
C TRP A 73 -14.27 25.21 0.90
N LEU A 74 -13.59 24.47 1.78
CA LEU A 74 -12.77 25.07 2.83
C LEU A 74 -11.28 25.21 2.47
N PHE A 75 -10.74 24.51 1.47
CA PHE A 75 -9.29 24.55 1.20
C PHE A 75 -8.83 24.29 -0.25
N GLY A 76 -9.69 24.33 -1.28
CA GLY A 76 -9.26 24.35 -2.70
C GLY A 76 -8.49 23.13 -3.23
N LEU A 77 -8.04 22.24 -2.36
CA LEU A 77 -7.47 20.94 -2.64
C LEU A 77 -8.61 19.93 -2.50
N PHE A 78 -8.78 19.07 -3.48
CA PHE A 78 -9.55 17.83 -3.35
C PHE A 78 -8.90 16.99 -2.23
N SER A 79 -9.23 17.33 -0.98
CA SER A 79 -8.65 16.69 0.20
C SER A 79 -9.33 15.32 0.32
N ALA A 80 -8.60 14.31 -0.17
CA ALA A 80 -8.87 12.93 0.20
C ALA A 80 -9.01 12.86 1.72
N THR A 81 -10.06 12.20 2.20
CA THR A 81 -10.25 11.94 3.63
C THR A 81 -8.99 11.23 4.15
N ILE A 82 -8.49 11.59 5.34
CA ILE A 82 -7.19 11.13 5.87
C ILE A 82 -7.01 9.60 5.68
N SER A 83 -8.06 8.81 5.92
CA SER A 83 -8.07 7.36 5.68
C SER A 83 -7.83 6.95 4.22
N TYR A 84 -8.50 7.58 3.26
CA TYR A 84 -8.31 7.29 1.83
C TYR A 84 -6.92 7.76 1.35
N GLY A 85 -6.46 8.91 1.85
CA GLY A 85 -5.11 9.42 1.57
C GLY A 85 -4.02 8.45 2.00
N ILE A 86 -4.13 7.84 3.18
CA ILE A 86 -3.18 6.83 3.66
C ILE A 86 -3.15 5.63 2.71
N ILE A 87 -4.31 5.04 2.38
CA ILE A 87 -4.39 3.88 1.48
C ILE A 87 -3.80 4.21 0.10
N LEU A 88 -4.11 5.39 -0.44
CA LEU A 88 -3.61 5.84 -1.75
C LEU A 88 -2.09 6.01 -1.74
N VAL A 89 -1.52 6.63 -0.70
CA VAL A 89 -0.08 6.82 -0.56
C VAL A 89 0.63 5.47 -0.37
N SER A 90 0.08 4.58 0.47
CA SER A 90 0.60 3.21 0.64
C SER A 90 0.61 2.45 -0.69
N ALA A 91 -0.47 2.51 -1.46
CA ALA A 91 -0.55 1.88 -2.78
C ALA A 91 0.49 2.47 -3.76
N ALA A 92 0.64 3.80 -3.79
CA ALA A 92 1.59 4.48 -4.66
C ALA A 92 3.04 4.12 -4.31
N ILE A 93 3.40 4.10 -3.02
CA ILE A 93 4.75 3.72 -2.57
C ILE A 93 5.04 2.25 -2.89
N ASN A 94 4.14 1.32 -2.58
CA ASN A 94 4.38 -0.09 -2.89
C ASN A 94 4.46 -0.35 -4.40
N ALA A 95 3.65 0.33 -5.21
CA ALA A 95 3.73 0.25 -6.67
C ALA A 95 5.08 0.77 -7.20
N LEU A 96 5.59 1.88 -6.63
CA LEU A 96 6.92 2.41 -6.96
C LEU A 96 8.02 1.41 -6.58
N VAL A 97 7.97 0.84 -5.37
CA VAL A 97 8.93 -0.17 -4.92
C VAL A 97 8.88 -1.42 -5.81
N LEU A 98 7.69 -1.86 -6.20
CA LEU A 98 7.50 -2.98 -7.12
C LEU A 98 8.13 -2.69 -8.49
N ALA A 99 7.92 -1.50 -9.04
CA ALA A 99 8.51 -1.11 -10.32
C ALA A 99 10.04 -1.16 -10.27
N LEU A 100 10.63 -0.65 -9.18
CA LEU A 100 12.06 -0.71 -8.95
C LEU A 100 12.57 -2.16 -8.75
N TYR A 101 11.78 -3.04 -8.13
CA TYR A 101 12.08 -4.47 -8.03
C TYR A 101 12.18 -5.13 -9.40
N VAL A 102 11.20 -4.86 -10.27
CA VAL A 102 11.17 -5.40 -11.64
C VAL A 102 12.41 -4.92 -12.41
N MET A 103 12.76 -3.64 -12.30
CA MET A 103 13.98 -3.09 -12.92
C MET A 103 15.27 -3.75 -12.39
N ASN A 104 15.32 -4.09 -11.10
CA ASN A 104 16.45 -4.78 -10.50
C ASN A 104 16.57 -6.23 -10.99
N VAL A 105 15.45 -6.95 -11.10
CA VAL A 105 15.43 -8.32 -11.65
C VAL A 105 15.84 -8.35 -13.12
N MET A 106 15.43 -7.35 -13.91
CA MET A 106 15.83 -7.21 -15.32
C MET A 106 17.30 -6.82 -15.51
N GLY A 107 18.05 -6.53 -14.43
CA GLY A 107 19.46 -6.15 -14.50
C GLY A 107 19.69 -4.72 -15.04
N ILE A 108 18.63 -3.92 -15.15
CA ILE A 108 18.69 -2.55 -15.68
C ILE A 108 19.13 -1.57 -14.58
N ASN A 109 18.85 -1.85 -13.30
CA ASN A 109 19.14 -0.93 -12.20
C ASN A 109 19.41 -1.62 -10.84
N HIS A 110 20.51 -1.25 -10.17
CA HIS A 110 20.93 -1.82 -8.87
C HIS A 110 20.44 -1.03 -7.65
N VAL A 111 19.47 -0.12 -7.83
CA VAL A 111 19.04 0.85 -6.80
C VAL A 111 18.45 0.20 -5.55
N ILE A 112 17.74 -0.94 -5.69
CA ILE A 112 17.11 -1.64 -4.56
C ILE A 112 18.00 -2.72 -3.95
N PHE A 113 18.69 -3.49 -4.79
CA PHE A 113 19.65 -4.48 -4.32
C PHE A 113 20.98 -4.18 -4.98
N GLN A 114 21.95 -3.75 -4.16
CA GLN A 114 23.36 -3.79 -4.54
C GLN A 114 23.75 -5.26 -4.64
N ARG A 115 23.94 -5.73 -5.88
CA ARG A 115 24.50 -7.04 -6.18
C ARG A 115 26.01 -6.93 -6.29
#